data_AF-A0A4Y6PPI3-F1
#
_entry.id   AF-A0A4Y6PPI3-F1
#
_cell.length_a   1.000
_cell.length_b   1.000
_cell.length_c   1.000
_cell.angle_alpha   90.00
_cell.angle_beta   90.00
_cell.angle_gamma   90.00
#
_symmetry.space_group_name_H-M   'P 1'
#
loop_
_entity.id
_entity.type
_entity.pdbx_description
1 polymer ?
#
loop_
_entity_poly.entity_id
_entity_poly.type
_entity_poly.pdbx_seq_one_letter_code
_entity_poly.pdbx_strand_id
1 'polypeptide(L)'
;MSSKPHDVLIDCEEGRALGCATFCCRLLVRLDPDEREVGPDGRERRFIEKRPEDGLCIYCDPENHRCTRWETRPRVCREYDCNQDKLLQVVLRDGFTSLSELVTADKNFRGCPPVCVPPVDEES
;
A
#
# COMPACT_ATOMS: atom_id res chain seq x y z
N MET A 1 -9.58 38.40 -11.87
CA MET A 1 -10.36 37.30 -12.50
C MET A 1 -10.18 36.10 -11.61
N SER A 2 -11.24 35.67 -10.94
CA SER A 2 -11.18 34.62 -9.92
C SER A 2 -11.33 33.27 -10.63
N SER A 3 -10.23 32.50 -10.70
CA SER A 3 -10.22 31.16 -11.28
C SER A 3 -11.01 30.23 -10.37
N LYS A 4 -12.11 29.65 -10.88
CA LYS A 4 -12.83 28.58 -10.17
C LYS A 4 -11.89 27.38 -10.03
N PRO A 5 -11.86 26.70 -8.87
CA PRO A 5 -11.12 25.44 -8.76
C PRO A 5 -11.72 24.44 -9.76
N HIS A 6 -10.86 23.85 -10.58
CA HIS A 6 -11.25 22.68 -11.35
C HIS A 6 -11.35 21.52 -10.36
N ASP A 7 -12.51 20.86 -10.29
CA ASP A 7 -12.63 19.59 -9.60
C ASP A 7 -11.78 18.57 -10.37
N VAL A 8 -10.54 18.40 -9.93
CA VAL A 8 -9.65 17.36 -10.42
C VAL A 8 -10.11 16.06 -9.78
N LEU A 9 -10.89 15.27 -10.53
CA LEU A 9 -11.21 13.89 -10.16
C LEU A 9 -9.93 13.06 -10.28
N ILE A 10 -9.28 12.82 -9.13
CA ILE A 10 -8.12 11.93 -9.02
C ILE A 10 -8.64 10.50 -8.92
N ASP A 11 -8.31 9.66 -9.90
CA ASP A 11 -8.53 8.22 -9.77
C ASP A 11 -7.49 7.64 -8.82
N CYS A 12 -7.91 7.42 -7.57
CA CYS A 12 -7.04 6.86 -6.56
C CYS A 12 -6.69 5.38 -6.82
N GLU A 13 -7.51 4.60 -7.52
CA GLU A 13 -7.19 3.21 -7.86
C GLU A 13 -6.12 3.15 -8.95
N GLU A 14 -6.27 3.94 -10.01
CA GLU A 14 -5.25 4.08 -11.04
C GLU A 14 -3.98 4.71 -10.47
N GLY A 15 -4.12 5.70 -9.58
CA GLY A 15 -3.02 6.25 -8.80
C GLY A 15 -2.36 5.24 -7.85
N ARG A 16 -3.09 4.28 -7.28
CA ARG A 16 -2.52 3.19 -6.48
C ARG A 16 -1.80 2.15 -7.35
N ALA A 17 -2.34 1.86 -8.53
CA ALA A 17 -1.75 0.97 -9.53
C ALA A 17 -0.45 1.55 -10.13
N LEU A 18 -0.41 2.88 -10.32
CA LEU A 18 0.72 3.62 -10.93
C LEU A 18 1.70 4.22 -9.89
N GLY A 19 1.22 4.61 -8.71
CA GLY A 19 1.87 5.60 -7.84
C GLY A 19 2.10 5.21 -6.37
N CYS A 20 1.38 4.25 -5.79
CA CYS A 20 1.81 3.63 -4.52
C CYS A 20 2.92 2.57 -4.74
N ALA A 21 3.39 2.41 -5.99
CA ALA A 21 4.45 1.49 -6.44
C ALA A 21 4.27 0.04 -5.97
N THR A 22 3.04 -0.38 -5.71
CA THR A 22 2.76 -1.68 -5.08
C THR A 22 3.61 -1.89 -3.83
N PHE A 23 3.69 -0.88 -2.96
CA PHE A 23 4.51 -0.95 -1.75
C PHE A 23 4.14 -2.13 -0.85
N CYS A 24 2.87 -2.55 -0.84
CA CYS A 24 2.43 -3.79 -0.21
C CYS A 24 3.19 -5.04 -0.70
N CYS A 25 3.65 -5.08 -1.96
CA CYS A 25 4.52 -6.15 -2.48
C CYS A 25 5.91 -6.17 -1.85
N ARG A 26 6.34 -5.10 -1.18
CA ARG A 26 7.59 -5.03 -0.39
C ARG A 26 7.37 -5.42 1.07
N LEU A 27 6.15 -5.32 1.57
CA LEU A 27 5.80 -5.69 2.95
C LEU A 27 5.71 -7.21 3.16
N LEU A 28 5.86 -7.63 4.42
CA LEU A 28 5.54 -8.99 4.84
C LEU A 28 4.02 -9.10 5.07
N VAL A 29 3.30 -9.63 4.10
CA VAL A 29 1.83 -9.70 4.13
C VAL A 29 1.37 -11.05 4.67
N ARG A 30 0.63 -11.01 5.78
CA ARG A 30 -0.08 -12.16 6.33
C ARG A 30 -1.44 -12.30 5.66
N LEU A 31 -1.79 -13.51 5.25
CA LEU A 31 -3.07 -13.84 4.62
C LEU A 31 -4.14 -14.13 5.67
N ASP A 32 -5.36 -13.69 5.38
CA ASP A 32 -6.55 -14.07 6.14
C ASP A 32 -6.80 -15.58 6.02
N PRO A 33 -7.34 -16.24 7.07
CA PRO A 33 -7.47 -17.70 7.09
C PRO A 33 -8.20 -18.31 5.88
N ASP A 34 -9.18 -17.60 5.33
CA ASP A 34 -9.98 -18.01 4.16
C ASP A 34 -9.24 -17.85 2.82
N GLU A 35 -8.17 -17.06 2.79
CA GLU A 35 -7.35 -16.82 1.59
C GLU A 35 -6.05 -17.65 1.59
N ARG A 36 -5.85 -18.52 2.59
CA ARG A 36 -4.64 -19.33 2.70
C ARG A 36 -4.74 -20.60 1.88
N GLU A 37 -3.69 -20.86 1.12
CA GLU A 37 -3.55 -22.07 0.32
C GLU A 37 -2.64 -23.07 1.03
N VAL A 38 -2.95 -24.37 0.89
CA VAL A 38 -2.07 -25.44 1.38
C VAL A 38 -1.03 -25.71 0.29
N GLY A 39 0.24 -25.57 0.66
CA GLY A 39 1.36 -25.84 -0.22
C GLY A 39 1.52 -27.34 -0.52
N PRO A 40 2.38 -27.70 -1.49
CA PRO A 40 2.70 -29.10 -1.81
C PRO A 40 3.32 -29.87 -0.63
N ASP A 41 3.87 -29.17 0.34
CA ASP A 41 4.43 -29.69 1.59
C ASP A 41 3.37 -29.96 2.67
N GLY A 42 2.09 -29.78 2.35
CA GLY A 42 0.96 -29.96 3.27
C GLY A 42 0.84 -28.87 4.32
N ARG A 43 1.60 -27.76 4.19
CA ARG A 43 1.55 -26.65 5.14
C ARG A 43 0.73 -25.50 4.60
N GLU A 44 -0.03 -24.87 5.48
CA GLU A 44 -0.79 -23.67 5.15
C GLU A 44 0.16 -22.47 4.96
N ARG A 45 0.07 -21.82 3.80
CA ARG A 45 0.82 -20.61 3.48
C ARG A 45 0.17 -19.41 4.16
N ARG A 46 0.67 -19.07 5.35
CA ARG A 46 0.15 -17.93 6.14
C ARG A 46 0.57 -16.57 5.63
N PHE A 47 1.57 -16.51 4.76
CA PHE A 47 2.13 -15.27 4.22
C PHE A 47 2.25 -15.39 2.70
N ILE A 48 2.18 -14.25 2.02
CA ILE A 48 2.53 -14.19 0.60
C ILE A 48 4.03 -14.47 0.45
N GLU A 49 4.37 -15.37 -0.47
CA GLU A 49 5.76 -15.73 -0.74
C GLU A 49 6.56 -14.55 -1.29
N LYS A 50 7.84 -14.52 -0.91
CA LYS A 50 8.82 -13.55 -1.37
C LYS A 50 9.86 -14.24 -2.26
N ARG A 51 10.21 -13.58 -3.35
CA ARG A 51 11.34 -13.96 -4.18
C ARG A 51 12.63 -13.81 -3.38
N PRO A 52 13.47 -14.86 -3.30
CA PRO A 52 14.73 -14.81 -2.56
C PRO A 52 15.71 -13.76 -3.11
N GLU A 53 15.62 -13.46 -4.41
CA GLU A 53 16.62 -12.66 -5.12
C GLU A 53 16.52 -11.16 -4.78
N ASP A 54 15.30 -10.66 -4.62
CA ASP A 54 15.01 -9.23 -4.46
C ASP A 54 14.14 -8.91 -3.21
N GLY A 55 13.63 -9.93 -2.53
CA GLY A 55 12.74 -9.77 -1.38
C GLY A 55 11.35 -9.22 -1.74
N LEU A 56 11.01 -9.13 -3.03
CA LEU A 56 9.70 -8.70 -3.51
C LEU A 56 8.71 -9.86 -3.45
N CYS A 57 7.43 -9.52 -3.31
CA CYS A 57 6.35 -10.49 -3.49
C CYS A 57 6.45 -11.18 -4.85
N ILE A 58 6.14 -12.47 -4.91
CA ILE A 58 6.11 -13.26 -6.15
C ILE A 58 5.23 -12.65 -7.26
N TYR A 59 4.23 -11.83 -6.91
CA TYR A 59 3.34 -11.15 -7.86
C TYR A 59 3.82 -9.74 -8.26
N CYS A 60 5.00 -9.30 -7.83
CA CYS A 60 5.56 -8.01 -8.22
C CYS A 60 6.34 -8.12 -9.52
N ASP A 61 5.94 -7.42 -10.57
CA ASP A 61 6.70 -7.27 -11.81
C ASP A 61 8.02 -6.53 -11.51
N PRO A 62 9.20 -7.14 -11.74
CA PRO A 62 10.49 -6.54 -11.43
C PRO A 62 10.86 -5.37 -12.35
N GLU A 63 10.30 -5.30 -13.57
CA GLU A 63 10.61 -4.25 -14.55
C GLU A 63 9.74 -3.02 -14.31
N ASN A 64 8.42 -3.25 -14.17
CA ASN A 64 7.44 -2.17 -14.11
C ASN A 64 7.05 -1.80 -12.67
N HIS A 65 7.47 -2.59 -11.67
CA HIS A 65 7.07 -2.47 -10.26
C HIS A 65 5.55 -2.45 -10.04
N ARG A 66 4.82 -3.19 -10.89
CA ARG A 66 3.36 -3.37 -10.85
C ARG A 66 2.99 -4.73 -10.28
N CYS A 67 1.84 -4.84 -9.65
CA CYS A 67 1.35 -6.13 -9.15
C CYS A 67 0.64 -6.84 -10.30
N THR A 68 1.14 -8.00 -10.69
CA THR A 68 0.58 -8.81 -11.78
C THR A 68 -0.78 -9.42 -11.43
N ARG A 69 -1.16 -9.40 -10.14
CA ARG A 69 -2.43 -9.92 -9.62
C ARG A 69 -3.35 -8.81 -9.08
N TRP A 70 -3.31 -7.60 -9.64
CA TRP A 70 -4.02 -6.42 -9.11
C TRP A 70 -5.51 -6.67 -8.77
N GLU A 71 -6.25 -7.25 -9.70
CA GLU A 71 -7.69 -7.52 -9.57
C GLU A 71 -8.03 -8.61 -8.55
N THR A 72 -7.13 -9.58 -8.37
CA THR A 72 -7.34 -10.72 -7.48
C THR A 72 -6.39 -10.70 -6.29
N ARG A 73 -5.98 -9.49 -5.89
CA ARG A 73 -5.17 -9.26 -4.68
C ARG A 73 -5.88 -9.83 -3.45
N PRO A 74 -5.13 -10.40 -2.49
CA PRO A 74 -5.67 -10.75 -1.19
C PRO A 74 -6.30 -9.53 -0.50
N ARG A 75 -7.25 -9.77 0.40
CA ARG A 75 -7.98 -8.73 1.13
C ARG A 75 -7.05 -7.71 1.78
N VAL A 76 -6.04 -8.19 2.51
CA VAL A 76 -5.03 -7.33 3.16
C VAL A 76 -4.30 -6.42 2.17
N CYS A 77 -4.04 -6.89 0.94
CA CYS A 77 -3.40 -6.08 -0.10
C CYS A 77 -4.35 -5.07 -0.76
N ARG A 78 -5.67 -5.31 -0.74
CA ARG A 78 -6.70 -4.37 -1.22
C ARG A 78 -6.98 -3.28 -0.20
N GLU A 79 -7.01 -3.63 1.07
CA GLU A 79 -7.24 -2.71 2.19
C GLU A 79 -6.03 -1.82 2.48
N TYR A 80 -4.83 -2.23 2.07
CA TYR A 80 -3.62 -1.43 2.28
C TYR A 80 -3.64 -0.13 1.46
N ASP A 81 -3.54 1.00 2.16
CA ASP A 81 -3.35 2.34 1.59
C ASP A 81 -2.01 2.93 2.05
N CYS A 82 -1.11 3.16 1.10
CA CYS A 82 0.22 3.70 1.38
C CYS A 82 0.17 5.14 1.94
N ASN A 83 -0.92 5.88 1.72
CA ASN A 83 -1.12 7.22 2.27
C ASN A 83 -1.43 7.21 3.77
N GLN A 84 -1.98 6.10 4.27
CA GLN A 84 -2.30 5.92 5.69
C GLN A 84 -1.16 5.26 6.49
N ASP A 85 -0.10 4.80 5.81
CA ASP A 85 1.08 4.20 6.43
C ASP A 85 2.01 5.29 7.00
N LYS A 86 1.82 5.62 8.27
CA LYS A 86 2.54 6.73 8.94
C LYS A 86 4.06 6.58 8.89
N LEU A 87 4.57 5.36 9.07
CA LEU A 87 6.01 5.13 9.05
C LEU A 87 6.57 5.36 7.66
N LEU A 88 5.89 4.86 6.62
CA LEU A 88 6.24 5.15 5.24
C LEU A 88 6.23 6.66 4.95
N GLN A 89 5.19 7.37 5.40
CA GLN A 89 5.09 8.82 5.20
C GLN A 89 6.22 9.58 5.89
N VAL A 90 6.61 9.18 7.11
CA VAL A 90 7.76 9.78 7.82
C VAL A 90 9.07 9.50 7.08
N VAL A 91 9.30 8.26 6.62
CA VAL A 91 10.51 7.92 5.85
C VAL A 91 10.61 8.72 4.56
N LEU A 92 9.51 8.87 3.82
CA LEU A 92 9.49 9.62 2.57
C LEU A 92 9.74 11.12 2.80
N ARG A 93 9.27 11.69 3.92
CA ARG A 93 9.42 13.11 4.25
C ARG A 93 10.79 13.44 4.82
N ASP A 94 11.23 12.67 5.81
CA ASP A 94 12.37 13.01 6.67
C ASP A 94 13.61 12.15 6.38
N GLY A 95 13.47 11.11 5.56
CA GLY A 95 14.48 10.07 5.38
C GLY A 95 14.47 9.04 6.51
N PHE A 96 15.40 8.09 6.44
CA PHE A 96 15.57 7.05 7.46
C PHE A 96 17.05 6.81 7.75
N THR A 97 17.46 7.07 9.00
CA THR A 97 18.83 6.78 9.47
C THR A 97 18.82 5.63 10.48
N SER A 98 17.80 5.56 11.34
CA SER A 98 17.65 4.48 12.32
C SER A 98 16.19 4.19 12.69
N LEU A 99 15.92 2.95 13.13
CA LEU A 99 14.58 2.52 13.55
C LEU A 99 14.07 3.31 14.77
N SER A 100 14.95 3.62 15.73
CA SER A 100 14.60 4.36 16.94
C SER A 100 14.16 5.80 16.63
N GLU A 101 14.85 6.47 15.72
CA GLU A 101 14.49 7.82 15.27
C GLU A 101 13.18 7.81 14.51
N LEU A 102 12.97 6.84 13.61
CA LEU A 102 11.72 6.70 12.87
C LEU A 102 10.52 6.55 13.79
N VAL A 103 10.59 5.64 14.77
CA VAL A 103 9.51 5.43 15.75
C VAL A 103 9.27 6.68 16.61
N THR A 104 10.32 7.46 16.89
CA THR A 104 10.19 8.72 17.62
C THR A 104 9.53 9.80 16.78
N ALA A 105 9.86 9.87 15.49
CA ALA A 105 9.27 10.81 14.54
C ALA A 105 7.78 10.51 14.27
N ASP A 106 7.38 9.23 14.20
CA ASP A 106 5.98 8.81 14.11
C ASP A 106 5.13 9.32 15.28
N LYS A 107 5.64 9.27 16.51
CA LYS A 107 4.94 9.80 17.70
C LYS A 107 4.63 11.29 17.59
N ASN A 108 5.44 12.02 16.82
CA ASN A 108 5.29 13.46 16.57
C ASN A 108 4.58 13.75 15.24
N PHE A 109 4.23 12.71 14.46
CA PHE A 109 3.59 12.85 13.16
C PHE A 109 2.14 13.31 13.34
N ARG A 110 1.92 14.60 13.08
CA ARG A 110 0.58 15.13 12.78
C ARG A 110 0.29 14.72 11.34
N GLY A 111 -0.62 13.76 11.18
CA GLY A 111 -0.93 13.13 9.90
C GLY A 111 -1.16 14.12 8.77
N CYS A 112 -0.94 13.66 7.54
CA CYS A 112 -1.56 14.32 6.39
C CYS A 112 -3.08 14.26 6.63
N PRO A 113 -3.84 15.36 6.48
CA PRO A 113 -5.29 15.26 6.47
C PRO A 113 -5.69 14.22 5.41
N PRO A 114 -6.77 13.44 5.64
CA PRO A 114 -7.19 12.42 4.69
C PRO A 114 -7.73 13.12 3.44
N VAL A 115 -6.86 13.49 2.50
CA VAL A 115 -7.29 14.04 1.21
C VAL A 115 -7.29 12.92 0.20
N CYS A 116 -8.20 11.97 0.39
CA CYS A 116 -8.65 10.99 -0.59
C CYS A 116 -9.99 10.38 -0.12
N VAL A 117 -10.92 11.22 0.35
CA VAL A 117 -12.33 10.80 0.46
C VAL A 117 -12.98 11.31 -0.82
N PRO A 118 -13.38 10.45 -1.77
CA PRO A 118 -14.26 10.90 -2.84
C PRO A 118 -15.52 11.48 -2.17
N PRO A 119 -16.11 12.57 -2.70
CA PRO A 119 -17.35 13.09 -2.15
C PRO A 119 -18.35 11.94 -2.05
N VAL A 120 -18.77 11.63 -0.82
CA VAL A 120 -19.96 10.83 -0.63
C VAL A 120 -21.09 11.66 -1.22
N ASP A 121 -21.71 11.17 -2.29
CA ASP A 121 -22.98 11.70 -2.75
C ASP A 121 -24.02 11.35 -1.68
N GLU A 122 -24.02 12.15 -0.61
CA GLU A 122 -25.16 12.32 0.27
C GLU A 122 -26.13 13.21 -0.53
N GLU A 123 -27.21 12.62 -1.04
CA GLU A 123 -28.58 13.17 -0.91
C GLU A 123 -29.60 12.51 -1.87
N SER A 124 -30.70 12.07 -1.24
CA SER A 124 -32.08 11.82 -1.72
C SER A 124 -32.44 10.54 -2.48
#